data_AF-A0A2J4XYY6-F1
#
_entry.id   AF-A0A2J4XYY6-F1
#
_cell.length_a   1.000
_cell.length_b   1.000
_cell.length_c   1.000
_cell.angle_alpha   90.00
_cell.angle_beta   90.00
_cell.angle_gamma   90.00
#
_symmetry.space_group_name_H-M   'P 1'
#
loop_
_entity.id
_entity.type
_entity.pdbx_description
1 polymer ?
#
loop_
_entity_poly.entity_id
_entity_poly.type
_entity_poly.pdbx_seq_one_letter_code
_entity_poly.pdbx_strand_id
1 'polypeptide(L)'
;TAIGNLLLNYCGLPGHLGIRDAAAAREQRLSDIQQFWTTFAERFQALAAERSRDAALAWPGYASAFLKKVWADAVGFCGTELIRRSVGLSHVADIDTIQDEAMRHECLRHAITLGKALIVIAGRIDSVDELIARIRQYG
;
A
#
# COMPACT_ATOMS: atom_id res chain seq x y z
N THR A 1 5.17 -2.25 5.49
CA THR A 1 4.91 -1.01 6.26
C THR A 1 4.85 0.23 5.39
N ALA A 2 5.78 0.49 4.46
CA ALA A 2 5.80 1.71 3.64
C ALA A 2 4.49 1.98 2.86
N ILE A 3 4.07 1.06 1.97
CA ILE A 3 2.81 1.20 1.20
C ILE A 3 1.60 1.27 2.15
N GLY A 4 1.59 0.48 3.23
CA GLY A 4 0.54 0.52 4.26
C GLY A 4 0.36 1.89 4.90
N ASN A 5 1.45 2.57 5.26
CA ASN A 5 1.38 3.93 5.82
C ASN A 5 0.88 4.95 4.79
N LEU A 6 1.26 4.82 3.53
CA LEU A 6 0.73 5.67 2.46
C LEU A 6 -0.78 5.47 2.29
N LEU A 7 -1.27 4.23 2.41
CA LEU A 7 -2.70 3.94 2.37
C LEU A 7 -3.46 4.36 3.62
N LEU A 8 -2.83 4.32 4.80
CA LEU A 8 -3.43 4.87 6.02
C LEU A 8 -3.62 6.38 5.90
N ASN A 9 -2.60 7.08 5.42
CA ASN A 9 -2.71 8.50 5.10
C ASN A 9 -3.80 8.73 4.04
N TYR A 10 -3.82 7.96 2.94
CA TYR A 10 -4.88 8.00 1.92
C TYR A 10 -6.28 7.92 2.52
N CYS A 11 -6.51 7.00 3.46
CA CYS A 11 -7.80 6.82 4.13
C CYS A 11 -8.15 7.99 5.08
N GLY A 12 -7.16 8.59 5.73
CA GLY A 12 -7.34 9.70 6.69
C GLY A 12 -7.46 11.09 6.06
N LEU A 13 -6.97 11.30 4.84
CA LEU A 13 -6.96 12.62 4.17
C LEU A 13 -8.32 13.35 4.13
N PRO A 14 -9.47 12.69 3.91
CA PRO A 14 -10.78 13.35 3.98
C PRO A 14 -11.11 13.99 5.34
N GLY A 15 -10.49 13.52 6.43
CA GLY A 15 -10.64 14.10 7.76
C GLY A 15 -9.73 15.29 8.07
N HIS A 16 -8.75 15.56 7.21
CA HIS A 16 -7.78 16.64 7.41
C HIS A 16 -7.93 17.79 6.41
N LEU A 17 -8.48 17.51 5.23
CA LEU A 17 -8.50 18.43 4.11
C LEU A 17 -9.91 18.60 3.55
N GLY A 18 -10.16 19.75 2.93
CA GLY A 18 -11.38 19.95 2.14
C GLY A 18 -11.45 18.97 0.96
N ILE A 19 -12.66 18.68 0.48
CA ILE A 19 -12.95 17.62 -0.52
C ILE A 19 -11.98 17.62 -1.71
N ARG A 20 -11.71 18.81 -2.29
CA ARG A 20 -10.83 18.94 -3.47
C ARG A 20 -9.38 18.63 -3.15
N ASP A 21 -8.86 19.16 -2.04
CA ASP A 21 -7.47 18.96 -1.62
C ASP A 21 -7.25 17.52 -1.14
N ALA A 22 -8.24 16.93 -0.46
CA ALA A 22 -8.24 15.53 -0.09
C ALA A 22 -8.18 14.60 -1.32
N ALA A 23 -8.94 14.91 -2.38
CA ALA A 23 -8.89 14.14 -3.62
C ALA A 23 -7.52 14.25 -4.31
N ALA A 24 -6.96 15.44 -4.42
CA ALA A 24 -5.64 15.66 -5.01
C ALA A 24 -4.53 14.96 -4.21
N ALA A 25 -4.55 15.09 -2.88
CA ALA A 25 -3.58 14.44 -2.01
C ALA A 25 -3.70 12.91 -2.06
N ARG A 26 -4.93 12.37 -2.16
CA ARG A 26 -5.16 10.93 -2.33
C ARG A 26 -4.55 10.41 -3.63
N GLU A 27 -4.74 11.11 -4.75
CA GLU A 27 -4.08 10.76 -6.02
C GLU A 27 -2.56 10.84 -5.93
N GLN A 28 -2.02 11.83 -5.20
CA GLN A 28 -0.59 11.88 -4.94
C GLN A 28 -0.11 10.65 -4.14
N ARG A 29 -0.87 10.16 -3.16
CA ARG A 29 -0.52 8.91 -2.44
C ARG A 29 -0.46 7.70 -3.36
N LEU A 30 -1.37 7.60 -4.33
CA LEU A 30 -1.37 6.52 -5.31
C LEU A 30 -0.16 6.61 -6.25
N SER A 31 0.20 7.83 -6.70
CA SER A 31 1.42 8.08 -7.48
C SER A 31 2.68 7.68 -6.72
N ASP A 32 2.78 8.05 -5.44
CA ASP A 32 3.94 7.71 -4.62
C ASP A 32 4.07 6.20 -4.38
N ILE A 33 2.95 5.48 -4.26
CA ILE A 33 2.96 4.00 -4.21
C ILE A 33 3.48 3.40 -5.52
N GLN A 34 3.03 3.94 -6.66
CA GLN A 34 3.50 3.52 -7.98
C GLN A 34 5.01 3.72 -8.11
N GLN A 35 5.49 4.94 -7.82
CA GLN A 35 6.90 5.30 -7.89
C GLN A 35 7.74 4.44 -6.95
N PHE A 36 7.29 4.25 -5.71
CA PHE A 36 7.97 3.43 -4.72
C PHE A 36 8.16 2.00 -5.21
N TRP A 37 7.09 1.33 -5.66
CA TRP A 37 7.17 -0.07 -6.08
C TRP A 37 8.02 -0.24 -7.34
N THR A 38 7.80 0.59 -8.36
CA THR A 38 8.57 0.53 -9.61
C THR A 38 10.06 0.72 -9.35
N THR A 39 10.43 1.75 -8.58
CA THR A 39 11.83 2.02 -8.23
C THR A 39 12.44 0.87 -7.42
N PHE A 40 11.68 0.30 -6.47
CA PHE A 40 12.14 -0.85 -5.70
C PHE A 40 12.40 -2.07 -6.58
N ALA A 41 11.45 -2.43 -7.44
CA ALA A 41 11.55 -3.59 -8.31
C ALA A 41 12.73 -3.46 -9.28
N GLU A 42 12.87 -2.31 -9.93
CA GLU A 42 13.98 -2.03 -10.86
C GLU A 42 15.34 -2.12 -10.15
N ARG A 43 15.49 -1.44 -9.00
CA ARG A 43 16.74 -1.48 -8.24
C ARG A 43 17.05 -2.87 -7.69
N PHE A 44 16.04 -3.60 -7.24
CA PHE A 44 16.21 -4.98 -6.78
C PHE A 44 16.76 -5.85 -7.91
N GLN A 45 16.18 -5.78 -9.11
CA GLN A 45 16.64 -6.57 -10.26
C GLN A 45 18.06 -6.18 -10.69
N ALA A 46 18.37 -4.88 -10.74
CA ALA A 46 19.72 -4.41 -11.06
C ALA A 46 20.76 -4.94 -10.06
N LEU A 47 20.49 -4.83 -8.75
CA LEU A 47 21.38 -5.34 -7.71
C LEU A 47 21.49 -6.87 -7.72
N ALA A 48 20.38 -7.58 -8.00
CA ALA A 48 20.39 -9.02 -8.13
C ALA A 48 21.31 -9.47 -9.30
N ALA A 49 21.26 -8.78 -10.43
CA ALA A 49 22.09 -9.08 -11.58
C ALA A 49 23.57 -8.69 -11.39
N GLU A 50 23.83 -7.51 -10.81
CA GLU A 50 25.19 -6.95 -10.74
C GLU A 50 25.98 -7.41 -9.51
N ARG A 51 25.31 -7.69 -8.40
CA ARG A 51 25.95 -7.79 -7.07
C ARG A 51 25.63 -9.07 -6.31
N SER A 52 24.62 -9.84 -6.72
CA SER A 52 24.24 -11.05 -5.98
C SER A 52 25.33 -12.11 -6.05
N ARG A 53 25.57 -12.75 -4.91
CA ARG A 53 26.36 -13.99 -4.82
C ARG A 53 25.47 -15.24 -4.70
N ASP A 54 24.16 -15.05 -4.63
CA ASP A 54 23.17 -16.12 -4.57
C ASP A 54 22.94 -16.67 -5.99
N ALA A 55 23.20 -17.97 -6.14
CA ALA A 55 23.13 -18.65 -7.43
C ALA A 55 21.71 -18.69 -8.02
N ALA A 56 20.67 -18.70 -7.18
CA ALA A 56 19.28 -18.68 -7.63
C ALA A 56 18.92 -17.27 -8.14
N LEU A 57 19.27 -16.21 -7.41
CA LEU A 57 19.03 -14.83 -7.86
C LEU A 57 19.78 -14.47 -9.14
N ALA A 58 20.94 -15.07 -9.38
CA ALA A 58 21.71 -14.92 -10.62
C ALA A 58 21.11 -15.68 -11.82
N TRP A 59 20.20 -16.64 -11.58
CA TRP A 59 19.59 -17.41 -12.65
C TRP A 59 18.61 -16.57 -13.48
N PRO A 60 18.69 -16.59 -14.83
CA PRO A 60 17.80 -15.81 -15.68
C PRO A 60 16.32 -16.00 -15.35
N GLY A 61 15.62 -14.89 -15.11
CA GLY A 61 14.18 -14.87 -14.82
C GLY A 61 13.78 -15.18 -13.37
N TYR A 62 14.67 -15.74 -12.55
CA TYR A 62 14.33 -16.09 -11.16
C TYR A 62 14.06 -14.84 -10.31
N ALA A 63 14.86 -13.79 -10.42
CA ALA A 63 14.65 -12.54 -9.69
C ALA A 63 13.27 -11.90 -9.97
N SER A 64 12.80 -11.99 -11.22
CA SER A 64 11.45 -11.52 -11.59
C SER A 64 10.36 -12.39 -10.98
N ALA A 65 10.52 -13.73 -11.02
CA ALA A 65 9.58 -14.65 -10.37
C ALA A 65 9.55 -14.47 -8.84
N PHE A 66 10.69 -14.19 -8.23
CA PHE A 66 10.80 -13.85 -6.81
C PHE A 66 10.04 -12.56 -6.49
N LEU A 67 10.21 -11.50 -7.29
CA LEU A 67 9.51 -10.24 -7.10
C LEU A 67 7.98 -10.38 -7.18
N LYS A 68 7.44 -11.31 -7.97
CA LYS A 68 6.00 -11.61 -7.96
C LYS A 68 5.51 -12.11 -6.59
N LYS A 69 6.31 -12.91 -5.89
CA LYS A 69 5.99 -13.35 -4.52
C LYS A 69 6.10 -12.20 -3.53
N VAL A 70 7.19 -11.43 -3.61
CA VAL A 70 7.39 -10.23 -2.78
C VAL A 70 6.25 -9.24 -2.96
N TRP A 71 5.73 -9.09 -4.17
CA TRP A 71 4.59 -8.23 -4.47
C TRP A 71 3.32 -8.71 -3.75
N ALA A 72 2.94 -9.97 -3.93
CA ALA A 72 1.76 -10.55 -3.27
C ALA A 72 1.85 -10.41 -1.74
N ASP A 73 3.04 -10.70 -1.17
CA ASP A 73 3.30 -10.52 0.26
C ASP A 73 3.17 -9.04 0.67
N ALA A 74 3.74 -8.12 -0.10
CA ALA A 74 3.69 -6.68 0.19
C ALA A 74 2.25 -6.15 0.21
N VAL A 75 1.40 -6.59 -0.74
CA VAL A 75 -0.03 -6.25 -0.79
C VAL A 75 -0.76 -6.83 0.43
N GLY A 76 -0.55 -8.11 0.75
CA GLY A 76 -1.19 -8.75 1.90
C GLY A 76 -0.78 -8.11 3.24
N PHE A 77 0.50 -7.81 3.42
CA PHE A 77 1.00 -7.11 4.61
C PHE A 77 0.53 -5.67 4.69
N CYS A 78 0.33 -4.99 3.56
CA CYS A 78 -0.28 -3.68 3.52
C CYS A 78 -1.71 -3.72 4.09
N GLY A 79 -2.52 -4.68 3.66
CA GLY A 79 -3.87 -4.87 4.20
C GLY A 79 -3.88 -5.22 5.69
N THR A 80 -2.94 -6.05 6.14
CA THR A 80 -2.76 -6.36 7.57
C THR A 80 -2.41 -5.11 8.38
N GLU A 81 -1.50 -4.27 7.90
CA GLU A 81 -1.11 -3.05 8.59
C GLU A 81 -2.25 -2.04 8.66
N LEU A 82 -3.05 -1.89 7.60
CA LEU A 82 -4.26 -1.07 7.61
C LEU A 82 -5.19 -1.47 8.76
N ILE A 83 -5.55 -2.77 8.84
CA ILE A 83 -6.44 -3.27 9.90
C ILE A 83 -5.81 -3.06 11.29
N ARG A 84 -4.56 -3.50 11.48
CA ARG A 84 -3.89 -3.45 12.79
C ARG A 84 -3.75 -2.03 13.32
N ARG A 85 -3.55 -1.04 12.45
CA ARG A 85 -3.44 0.38 12.81
C ARG A 85 -4.78 1.06 13.04
N SER A 86 -5.88 0.51 12.51
CA SER A 86 -7.22 1.02 12.75
C SER A 86 -7.83 0.53 14.06
N VAL A 87 -7.61 -0.75 14.45
CA VAL A 87 -8.26 -1.35 15.63
C VAL A 87 -7.29 -1.83 16.72
N GLY A 88 -5.99 -1.84 16.46
CA GLY A 88 -4.97 -2.33 17.40
C GLY A 88 -4.38 -1.22 18.28
N LEU A 89 -3.58 -1.63 19.26
CA LEU A 89 -3.03 -0.75 20.33
C LEU A 89 -2.14 0.41 19.85
N SER A 90 -1.61 0.36 18.62
CA SER A 90 -0.72 1.37 18.07
C SER A 90 -1.35 1.98 16.83
N HIS A 91 -2.17 3.00 17.07
CA HIS A 91 -2.84 3.76 16.02
C HIS A 91 -1.87 4.68 15.27
N VAL A 92 -2.38 5.44 14.29
CA VAL A 92 -1.59 6.42 13.53
C VAL A 92 -2.18 7.81 13.70
N ALA A 93 -1.29 8.80 13.86
CA ALA A 93 -1.68 10.20 14.00
C ALA A 93 -2.54 10.69 12.82
N ASP A 94 -2.32 10.14 11.62
CA ASP A 94 -3.10 10.43 10.41
C ASP A 94 -4.61 10.19 10.56
N ILE A 95 -5.05 9.37 11.53
CA ILE A 95 -6.46 9.13 11.79
C ILE A 95 -6.86 9.63 13.18
N ASP A 96 -6.01 9.44 14.20
CA ASP A 96 -6.33 9.81 15.59
C ASP A 96 -6.48 11.32 15.80
N THR A 97 -5.80 12.13 15.00
CA THR A 97 -5.85 13.59 15.14
C THR A 97 -7.06 14.25 14.45
N ILE A 98 -7.87 13.46 13.73
CA ILE A 98 -9.13 13.93 13.11
C ILE A 98 -10.11 14.34 14.23
N GLN A 99 -10.47 15.62 14.26
CA GLN A 99 -11.32 16.21 15.29
C GLN A 99 -12.79 15.79 15.18
N ASP A 100 -13.32 15.74 13.95
CA ASP A 100 -14.69 15.27 13.68
C ASP A 100 -14.75 13.76 13.89
N GLU A 101 -15.48 13.34 14.92
CA GLU A 101 -15.63 11.93 15.29
C GLU A 101 -16.34 11.10 14.21
N ALA A 102 -17.36 11.65 13.55
CA ALA A 102 -18.05 10.93 12.48
C ALA A 102 -17.11 10.72 11.29
N MET A 103 -16.36 11.74 10.91
CA MET A 103 -15.36 11.63 9.84
C MET A 103 -14.23 10.67 10.19
N ARG A 104 -13.76 10.69 11.45
CA ARG A 104 -12.76 9.73 11.94
C ARG A 104 -13.25 8.29 11.83
N HIS A 105 -14.50 8.02 12.22
CA HIS A 105 -15.10 6.68 12.08
C HIS A 105 -15.21 6.26 10.62
N GLU A 106 -15.58 7.16 9.71
CA GLU A 106 -15.61 6.86 8.27
C GLU A 106 -14.22 6.54 7.70
N CYS A 107 -13.18 7.28 8.11
CA CYS A 107 -11.80 7.01 7.72
C CYS A 107 -11.31 5.64 8.25
N LEU A 108 -11.64 5.30 9.49
CA LEU A 108 -11.35 3.98 10.08
C LEU A 108 -12.08 2.86 9.34
N ARG A 109 -13.37 3.04 9.05
CA ARG A 109 -14.19 2.09 8.30
C ARG A 109 -13.59 1.84 6.91
N HIS A 110 -13.15 2.88 6.23
CA HIS A 110 -12.49 2.80 4.94
C HIS A 110 -11.18 2.00 5.04
N ALA A 111 -10.29 2.34 5.98
CA ALA A 111 -9.02 1.63 6.17
C ALA A 111 -9.22 0.13 6.45
N ILE A 112 -10.19 -0.23 7.30
CA ILE A 112 -10.52 -1.63 7.60
C ILE A 112 -11.09 -2.35 6.38
N THR A 113 -11.99 -1.69 5.64
CA THR A 113 -12.63 -2.28 4.45
C THR A 113 -11.61 -2.55 3.36
N LEU A 114 -10.78 -1.55 3.04
CA LEU A 114 -9.68 -1.68 2.09
C LEU A 114 -8.67 -2.74 2.55
N GLY A 115 -8.28 -2.72 3.83
CA GLY A 115 -7.33 -3.68 4.38
C GLY A 115 -7.80 -5.14 4.25
N LYS A 116 -9.08 -5.41 4.56
CA LYS A 116 -9.68 -6.75 4.38
C LYS A 116 -9.66 -7.17 2.92
N ALA A 117 -10.05 -6.28 2.02
CA ALA A 117 -10.05 -6.56 0.59
C ALA A 117 -8.64 -6.93 0.11
N LEU A 118 -7.64 -6.10 0.40
CA LEU A 118 -6.27 -6.31 -0.02
C LEU A 118 -5.68 -7.64 0.49
N ILE A 119 -5.96 -8.04 1.73
CA ILE A 119 -5.54 -9.36 2.26
C ILE A 119 -6.12 -10.49 1.40
N VAL A 120 -7.42 -10.45 1.11
CA VAL A 120 -8.13 -11.52 0.40
C VAL A 120 -7.71 -11.60 -1.07
N ILE A 121 -7.51 -10.46 -1.73
CA ILE A 121 -7.21 -10.42 -3.16
C ILE A 121 -5.72 -10.31 -3.48
N ALA A 122 -4.81 -10.28 -2.49
CA ALA A 122 -3.38 -10.03 -2.69
C ALA A 122 -2.75 -10.90 -3.80
N GLY A 123 -3.04 -12.20 -3.80
CA GLY A 123 -2.55 -13.14 -4.81
C GLY A 123 -3.20 -13.02 -6.20
N ARG A 124 -4.12 -12.07 -6.39
CA ARG A 124 -4.82 -11.77 -7.65
C ARG A 124 -4.51 -10.36 -8.17
N ILE A 125 -3.64 -9.62 -7.51
CA ILE A 125 -3.18 -8.30 -7.97
C ILE A 125 -1.81 -8.51 -8.59
N ASP A 126 -1.69 -8.38 -9.90
CA ASP A 126 -0.45 -8.71 -10.60
C ASP A 126 0.53 -7.53 -10.73
N SER A 127 0.05 -6.30 -10.52
CA SER A 127 0.86 -5.09 -10.68
C SER A 127 0.43 -3.95 -9.77
N VAL A 128 1.30 -2.96 -9.61
CA VAL A 128 0.98 -1.73 -8.86
C VAL A 128 -0.14 -0.91 -9.51
N ASP A 129 -0.26 -0.97 -10.83
CA ASP A 129 -1.37 -0.33 -11.54
C ASP A 129 -2.71 -1.01 -11.23
N GLU A 130 -2.72 -2.35 -11.15
CA GLU A 130 -3.91 -3.07 -10.72
C GLU A 130 -4.22 -2.76 -9.25
N LEU A 131 -3.22 -2.71 -8.37
CA LEU A 131 -3.42 -2.30 -6.97
C LEU A 131 -4.12 -0.93 -6.89
N ILE A 132 -3.62 0.06 -7.63
CA ILE A 132 -4.19 1.41 -7.69
C ILE A 132 -5.63 1.37 -8.21
N ALA A 133 -5.89 0.59 -9.27
CA ALA A 133 -7.24 0.42 -9.80
C ALA A 133 -8.19 -0.20 -8.76
N ARG A 134 -7.73 -1.20 -7.99
CA ARG A 134 -8.51 -1.79 -6.90
C ARG A 134 -8.77 -0.79 -5.79
N ILE A 135 -7.77 -0.03 -5.34
CA ILE A 135 -7.93 0.98 -4.29
C ILE A 135 -9.02 1.99 -4.67
N ARG A 136 -8.99 2.48 -5.92
CA ARG A 136 -10.02 3.41 -6.43
C ARG A 136 -11.44 2.83 -6.43
N GLN A 137 -11.61 1.50 -6.51
CA GLN A 137 -12.92 0.85 -6.43
C GLN A 137 -13.46 0.76 -5.00
N TYR A 138 -12.59 0.86 -3.99
CA TYR A 138 -12.95 0.85 -2.57
C TYR A 138 -13.06 2.26 -1.96
N GLY A 139 -12.81 3.30 -2.78
CA GLY A 139 -12.79 4.71 -2.39
C GLY A 139 -14.15 5.35 -2.22
#